data_AF-A0A925RPK1-F1
#
_entry.id   AF-A0A925RPK1-F1
#
_cell.length_a   1.000
_cell.length_b   1.000
_cell.length_c   1.000
_cell.angle_alpha   90.00
_cell.angle_beta   90.00
_cell.angle_gamma   90.00
#
_symmetry.space_group_name_H-M   'P 1'
#
loop_
_entity.id
_entity.type
_entity.pdbx_description
1 polymer ?
#
loop_
_entity_poly.entity_id
_entity_poly.type
_entity_poly.pdbx_seq_one_letter_code
_entity_poly.pdbx_strand_id
1 'polypeptide(L)'
;MQSRVLFVVWMAICALAIQPAHAQPADALKKAQAAFDDAQVSYLQGKYDEAAQGFIDAYAARAFPQFLYNVGASFHMKGKKTSDPEAYQKAVDAYRKYLTEEPQATDKAKVEKAIGVLEAEIARIKAAPPPATGTTADPAATPAAPSQEVQQLGDVKVRGLFVIESDPSNATIYLDDKRKGAFATTPWSGTLEGDHKVVIEKRGYTVVEKTISADPTKLFVLSASMSQQSFLGWVEISSNVPGADIYIDDKSVGAVGRTPLSQNIKPGKHTFWISTDGYDEYKQEVDVIANEVTPIKATLKGSPVGKLNVTGLGIEDATISVDGKVLCERGPCLKSLQQGEHTITVTRPDFKTYSRRIVVQAKTETQVRITLSPTPSRSDAVVAYILAAGFGGGGVFLGLKANSYRDDLKKEIAAGHPPPDSNDPRFTNGKIFAIAADAAFVVAGITALTAVYYTFREKGAPSTGLIDVRALALRPEIGPGYAGLGMGVSW
;
A
#
# COMPACT_ATOMS: atom_id res chain seq x y z
N MET A 1 23.38 -34.01 -55.66
CA MET A 1 23.48 -32.90 -54.70
C MET A 1 23.54 -33.52 -53.31
N GLN A 2 24.71 -33.90 -52.77
CA GLN A 2 25.59 -33.08 -51.90
C GLN A 2 24.76 -32.22 -50.92
N SER A 3 24.86 -32.31 -49.58
CA SER A 3 25.98 -32.69 -48.72
C SER A 3 25.50 -33.21 -47.34
N ARG A 4 26.35 -34.03 -46.72
CA ARG A 4 26.30 -34.55 -45.35
C ARG A 4 26.66 -33.44 -44.34
N VAL A 5 26.29 -33.60 -43.06
CA VAL A 5 27.22 -33.73 -41.90
C VAL A 5 26.44 -33.81 -40.56
N LEU A 6 27.02 -34.65 -39.70
CA LEU A 6 26.68 -35.12 -38.35
C LEU A 6 26.14 -34.08 -37.35
N PHE A 7 25.24 -34.52 -36.46
CA PHE A 7 25.17 -34.03 -35.08
C PHE A 7 25.27 -35.20 -34.10
N VAL A 8 26.25 -35.09 -33.22
CA VAL A 8 26.73 -36.08 -32.24
C VAL A 8 25.81 -36.11 -31.03
N VAL A 9 25.43 -37.32 -30.61
CA VAL A 9 24.76 -37.61 -29.33
C VAL A 9 25.78 -37.44 -28.19
N TRP A 10 25.49 -36.54 -27.24
CA TRP A 10 26.27 -36.41 -26.01
C TRP A 10 25.46 -36.95 -24.84
N MET A 11 25.91 -38.08 -24.30
CA MET A 11 25.58 -38.55 -22.95
C MET A 11 26.13 -37.54 -21.93
N ALA A 12 25.28 -37.02 -21.06
CA ALA A 12 25.69 -36.47 -19.78
C ALA A 12 25.09 -37.34 -18.67
N ILE A 13 25.95 -38.17 -18.10
CA ILE A 13 25.72 -38.96 -16.89
C ILE A 13 25.63 -37.97 -15.72
N CYS A 14 24.42 -37.67 -15.25
CA CYS A 14 24.21 -37.04 -13.95
C CYS A 14 24.42 -38.08 -12.86
N ALA A 15 25.66 -38.18 -12.36
CA ALA A 15 25.92 -38.81 -11.08
C ALA A 15 25.29 -37.94 -9.98
N LEU A 16 24.20 -38.43 -9.39
CA LEU A 16 23.63 -37.91 -8.16
C LEU A 16 24.65 -38.05 -7.04
N ALA A 17 25.35 -36.95 -6.73
CA ALA A 17 25.98 -36.78 -5.44
C ALA A 17 24.84 -36.62 -4.41
N ILE A 18 24.54 -37.71 -3.69
CA ILE A 18 23.75 -37.65 -2.46
C ILE A 18 24.60 -36.84 -1.48
N GLN A 19 24.33 -35.54 -1.36
CA GLN A 19 24.85 -34.77 -0.24
C GLN A 19 24.17 -35.29 1.04
N PRO A 20 24.91 -35.49 2.14
CA PRO A 20 24.28 -35.83 3.40
C PRO A 20 23.31 -34.70 3.76
N ALA A 21 22.04 -35.05 3.95
CA ALA A 21 21.04 -34.11 4.44
C ALA A 21 21.56 -33.54 5.77
N HIS A 22 21.93 -32.26 5.79
CA HIS A 22 22.17 -31.55 7.03
C HIS A 22 20.88 -31.61 7.85
N ALA A 23 20.89 -32.39 8.93
CA ALA A 23 19.77 -32.49 9.85
C ALA A 23 19.39 -31.07 10.33
N GLN A 24 18.10 -30.75 10.33
CA GLN A 24 17.66 -29.47 10.87
C GLN A 24 18.10 -29.35 12.35
N PRO A 25 18.38 -28.14 12.86
CA PRO A 25 18.84 -27.95 14.24
C PRO A 25 17.96 -28.65 15.29
N ALA A 26 16.64 -28.68 15.05
CA ALA A 26 15.67 -29.37 15.91
C ALA A 26 15.84 -30.90 15.91
N ASP A 27 16.14 -31.51 14.76
CA ASP A 27 16.36 -32.96 14.63
C ASP A 27 17.65 -33.40 15.32
N ALA A 28 18.71 -32.59 15.18
CA ALA A 28 20.00 -32.82 15.85
C ALA A 28 19.87 -32.78 17.37
N LEU A 29 19.11 -31.80 17.89
CA LEU A 29 18.88 -31.64 19.33
C LEU A 29 18.05 -32.79 19.91
N LYS A 30 17.01 -33.23 19.20
CA LYS A 30 16.20 -34.39 19.59
C LYS A 30 17.02 -35.69 19.61
N LYS A 31 17.91 -35.87 18.65
CA LYS A 31 18.84 -37.01 18.62
C LYS A 31 19.83 -36.96 19.79
N ALA A 32 20.36 -35.78 20.12
CA ALA A 32 21.22 -35.60 21.28
C ALA A 32 20.49 -35.91 22.59
N GLN A 33 19.21 -35.52 22.70
CA GLN A 33 18.37 -35.82 23.84
C GLN A 33 18.16 -37.32 24.06
N ALA A 34 17.77 -38.04 23.01
CA ALA A 34 17.57 -39.49 23.11
C ALA A 34 18.87 -40.21 23.54
N ALA A 35 20.00 -39.86 22.93
CA ALA A 35 21.30 -40.43 23.29
C ALA A 35 21.71 -40.10 24.72
N PHE A 36 21.43 -38.88 25.19
CA PHE A 36 21.70 -38.46 26.57
C PHE A 36 20.86 -39.24 27.59
N ASP A 37 19.55 -39.38 27.34
CA ASP A 37 18.63 -40.08 28.25
C ASP A 37 19.04 -41.56 28.37
N ASP A 38 19.36 -42.22 27.25
CA ASP A 38 19.84 -43.61 27.23
C ASP A 38 21.19 -43.78 27.95
N ALA A 39 22.10 -42.81 27.77
CA ALA A 39 23.40 -42.79 28.45
C ALA A 39 23.26 -42.69 29.97
N GLN A 40 22.33 -41.87 30.46
CA GLN A 40 22.06 -41.74 31.88
C GLN A 40 21.49 -43.00 32.50
N VAL A 41 20.55 -43.66 31.81
CA VAL A 41 20.02 -44.95 32.24
C VAL A 41 21.16 -45.97 32.37
N SER A 42 22.06 -46.02 31.37
CA SER A 42 23.23 -46.90 31.40
C SER A 42 24.17 -46.57 32.57
N TYR A 43 24.41 -45.28 32.82
CA TYR A 43 25.24 -44.82 33.93
C TYR A 43 24.69 -45.27 35.29
N LEU A 44 23.39 -45.09 35.51
CA LEU A 44 22.71 -45.49 36.74
C LEU A 44 22.72 -47.02 36.94
N GLN A 45 22.73 -47.79 35.86
CA GLN A 45 22.89 -49.25 35.88
C GLN A 45 24.33 -49.72 36.11
N GLY A 46 25.31 -48.80 36.18
CA GLY A 46 26.74 -49.12 36.27
C GLY A 46 27.37 -49.61 34.96
N LYS A 47 26.64 -49.48 33.84
CA LYS A 47 27.08 -49.78 32.48
C LYS A 47 27.82 -48.59 31.90
N TYR A 48 29.05 -48.39 32.38
CA TYR A 48 29.79 -47.15 32.15
C TYR A 48 30.36 -47.01 30.74
N ASP A 49 30.67 -48.11 30.04
CA ASP A 49 31.12 -48.04 28.65
C ASP A 49 29.96 -47.61 27.74
N GLU A 50 28.78 -48.19 27.95
CA GLU A 50 27.54 -47.84 27.25
C GLU A 50 27.12 -46.40 27.55
N ALA A 51 27.24 -45.97 28.82
CA ALA A 51 26.99 -44.59 29.21
C ALA A 51 27.94 -43.62 28.50
N ALA A 52 29.25 -43.91 28.51
CA ALA A 52 30.23 -43.08 27.82
C ALA A 52 29.94 -42.99 26.32
N GLN A 53 29.59 -44.12 25.68
CA GLN A 53 29.23 -44.14 24.27
C GLN A 53 27.98 -43.30 23.97
N GLY A 54 26.93 -43.43 24.79
CA GLY A 54 25.72 -42.62 24.61
C GLY A 54 25.99 -41.12 24.76
N PHE A 55 26.87 -40.70 25.67
CA PHE A 55 27.28 -39.29 25.76
C PHE A 55 28.16 -38.84 24.59
N ILE A 56 28.99 -39.73 24.02
CA ILE A 56 29.73 -39.47 22.76
C ILE A 56 28.74 -39.28 21.61
N ASP A 57 27.71 -40.12 21.52
CA ASP A 57 26.68 -40.03 20.48
C ASP A 57 25.85 -38.75 20.63
N ALA A 58 25.54 -38.35 21.87
CA ALA A 58 24.90 -37.07 22.17
C ALA A 58 25.76 -35.88 21.71
N TYR A 59 27.06 -35.92 21.99
CA TYR A 59 28.04 -34.92 21.52
C TYR A 59 28.17 -34.89 20.00
N ALA A 60 28.15 -36.05 19.34
CA ALA A 60 28.20 -36.15 17.89
C ALA A 60 26.92 -35.61 17.23
N ALA A 61 25.75 -35.77 17.88
CA ALA A 61 24.50 -35.20 17.42
C ALA A 61 24.46 -33.67 17.62
N ARG A 62 24.92 -33.18 18.77
CA ARG A 62 25.04 -31.76 19.07
C ARG A 62 26.24 -31.52 20.00
N ALA A 63 27.23 -30.78 19.51
CA ALA A 63 28.52 -30.56 20.19
C ALA A 63 28.39 -29.60 21.40
N PHE A 64 27.75 -30.07 22.47
CA PHE A 64 27.74 -29.40 23.76
C PHE A 64 28.87 -29.94 24.66
N PRO A 65 29.81 -29.10 25.13
CA PRO A 65 30.96 -29.55 25.92
C PRO A 65 30.58 -30.36 27.17
N GLN A 66 29.42 -30.11 27.76
CA GLN A 66 28.94 -30.80 28.95
C GLN A 66 28.77 -32.32 28.74
N PHE A 67 28.52 -32.76 27.51
CA PHE A 67 28.52 -34.19 27.20
C PHE A 67 29.92 -34.80 27.37
N LEU A 68 31.00 -34.07 27.06
CA LEU A 68 32.38 -34.54 27.27
C LEU A 68 32.71 -34.70 28.75
N TYR A 69 32.20 -33.81 29.60
CA TYR A 69 32.29 -34.01 31.05
C TYR A 69 31.62 -35.33 31.48
N ASN A 70 30.44 -35.64 30.94
CA ASN A 70 29.73 -36.88 31.25
C ASN A 70 30.41 -38.14 30.70
N VAL A 71 31.10 -38.05 29.55
CA VAL A 71 32.01 -39.10 29.06
C VAL A 71 33.12 -39.33 30.09
N GLY A 72 33.76 -38.26 30.56
CA GLY A 72 34.80 -38.34 31.58
C GLY A 72 34.30 -38.94 32.89
N ALA A 73 33.12 -38.54 33.36
CA ALA A 73 32.48 -39.07 34.56
C ALA A 73 32.19 -40.59 34.45
N SER A 74 31.69 -41.04 33.29
CA SER A 74 31.45 -42.46 33.01
C SER A 74 32.73 -43.28 33.14
N PHE A 75 33.79 -42.87 32.46
CA PHE A 75 35.06 -43.58 32.51
C PHE A 75 35.78 -43.47 33.86
N HIS A 76 35.64 -42.34 34.56
CA HIS A 76 36.13 -42.19 35.92
C HIS A 76 35.48 -43.22 36.84
N MET A 77 34.15 -43.34 36.82
CA MET A 77 33.44 -44.32 37.65
C MET A 77 33.77 -45.76 37.28
N LYS A 78 33.97 -46.06 35.98
CA LYS A 78 34.49 -47.36 35.54
C LYS A 78 35.85 -47.65 36.17
N GLY A 79 36.82 -46.76 35.95
CA GLY A 79 38.16 -46.88 36.49
C GLY A 79 38.16 -47.04 38.01
N LYS A 80 37.32 -46.29 38.72
CA LYS A 80 37.17 -46.41 40.18
C LYS A 80 36.61 -47.76 40.62
N LYS A 81 35.68 -48.37 39.87
CA LYS A 81 35.11 -49.67 40.22
C LYS A 81 36.00 -50.86 39.87
N THR A 82 36.77 -50.75 38.79
CA THR A 82 37.55 -51.88 38.25
C THR A 82 39.06 -51.72 38.42
N SER A 83 39.52 -50.56 38.91
CA SER A 83 40.93 -50.15 38.94
C SER A 83 41.60 -50.26 37.56
N ASP A 84 40.86 -49.92 36.51
CA ASP A 84 41.30 -50.04 35.12
C ASP A 84 42.06 -48.76 34.68
N PRO A 85 43.38 -48.84 34.40
CA PRO A 85 44.17 -47.68 33.97
C PRO A 85 43.74 -47.15 32.59
N GLU A 86 43.15 -47.98 31.71
CA GLU A 86 42.65 -47.51 30.41
C GLU A 86 41.38 -46.68 30.58
N ALA A 87 40.49 -47.09 31.49
CA ALA A 87 39.32 -46.30 31.84
C ALA A 87 39.71 -44.95 32.44
N TYR A 88 40.68 -44.90 33.35
CA TYR A 88 41.18 -43.62 33.87
C TYR A 88 41.79 -42.74 32.76
N GLN A 89 42.53 -43.31 31.81
CA GLN A 89 43.08 -42.54 30.70
C GLN A 89 41.98 -41.92 29.84
N LYS A 90 40.95 -42.71 29.47
CA LYS A 90 39.79 -42.19 28.72
C LYS A 90 39.06 -41.09 29.48
N ALA A 91 38.98 -41.18 30.80
CA ALA A 91 38.39 -40.15 31.64
C ALA A 91 39.20 -38.84 31.58
N VAL A 92 40.53 -38.93 31.72
CA VAL A 92 41.46 -37.79 31.62
C VAL A 92 41.33 -37.11 30.25
N ASP A 93 41.31 -37.89 29.17
CA ASP A 93 41.22 -37.36 27.80
C ASP A 93 39.90 -36.60 27.58
N ALA A 94 38.78 -37.16 28.04
CA ALA A 94 37.47 -36.52 27.96
C ALA A 94 37.40 -35.23 28.80
N TYR A 95 37.94 -35.23 30.02
CA TYR A 95 38.00 -34.04 30.87
C TYR A 95 38.91 -32.94 30.28
N ARG A 96 40.04 -33.30 29.67
CA ARG A 96 40.88 -32.34 28.96
C ARG A 96 40.16 -31.71 27.78
N LYS A 97 39.45 -32.53 27.00
CA LYS A 97 38.66 -32.03 25.87
C LYS A 97 37.54 -31.10 26.34
N TYR A 98 36.87 -31.46 27.43
CA TYR A 98 35.88 -30.61 28.10
C TYR A 98 36.46 -29.24 28.47
N LEU A 99 37.60 -29.20 29.18
CA LEU A 99 38.24 -27.94 29.59
C LEU A 99 38.82 -27.13 28.43
N THR A 100 39.12 -27.78 27.30
CA THR A 100 39.56 -27.11 26.07
C THR A 100 38.40 -26.38 25.41
N GLU A 101 37.22 -27.00 25.37
CA GLU A 101 36.01 -26.41 24.77
C GLU A 101 35.29 -25.45 25.72
N GLU A 102 35.44 -25.61 27.04
CA GLU A 102 34.86 -24.74 28.06
C GLU A 102 35.93 -24.22 29.04
N PRO A 103 36.83 -23.31 28.62
CA PRO A 103 37.98 -22.86 29.43
C PRO A 103 37.61 -22.04 30.66
N GLN A 104 36.37 -21.56 30.73
CA GLN A 104 35.76 -20.79 31.82
C GLN A 104 34.72 -21.61 32.61
N ALA A 105 34.74 -22.94 32.49
CA ALA A 105 33.86 -23.83 33.24
C ALA A 105 33.94 -23.54 34.76
N THR A 106 32.79 -23.40 35.42
CA THR A 106 32.72 -23.07 36.86
C THR A 106 33.37 -24.12 37.76
N ASP A 107 33.48 -25.35 37.28
CA ASP A 107 34.05 -26.51 37.97
C ASP A 107 35.47 -26.86 37.50
N LYS A 108 36.09 -26.00 36.67
CA LYS A 108 37.44 -26.20 36.11
C LYS A 108 38.44 -26.71 37.15
N ALA A 109 38.54 -26.06 38.31
CA ALA A 109 39.48 -26.45 39.36
C ALA A 109 39.22 -27.87 39.91
N LYS A 110 37.94 -28.29 39.98
CA LYS A 110 37.57 -29.65 40.41
C LYS A 110 37.96 -30.68 39.34
N VAL A 111 37.73 -30.36 38.07
CA VAL A 111 38.08 -31.23 36.94
C VAL A 111 39.59 -31.35 36.79
N GLU A 112 40.34 -30.26 36.92
CA GLU A 112 41.81 -30.26 36.90
C GLU A 112 42.40 -31.10 38.05
N LYS A 113 41.83 -30.98 39.27
CA LYS A 113 42.21 -31.82 40.40
C LYS A 113 41.95 -33.30 40.11
N ALA A 114 40.77 -33.61 39.54
CA ALA A 114 40.45 -34.99 39.16
C ALA A 114 41.46 -35.53 38.13
N ILE A 115 41.77 -34.76 37.08
CA ILE A 115 42.79 -35.13 36.08
C ILE A 115 44.11 -35.49 36.77
N GLY A 116 44.64 -34.63 37.63
CA GLY A 116 45.94 -34.86 38.29
C GLY A 116 45.95 -36.13 39.16
N VAL A 117 44.87 -36.38 39.91
CA VAL A 117 44.73 -37.60 40.72
C VAL A 117 44.63 -38.85 39.85
N LEU A 118 43.84 -38.81 38.77
CA LEU A 118 43.70 -39.93 37.85
C LEU A 118 45.01 -40.24 37.11
N GLU A 119 45.79 -39.23 36.73
CA GLU A 119 47.11 -39.43 36.11
C GLU A 119 48.11 -40.06 37.08
N ALA A 120 48.12 -39.61 38.34
CA ALA A 120 48.94 -40.23 39.38
C ALA A 120 48.54 -41.69 39.62
N GLU A 121 47.24 -41.99 39.60
CA GLU A 121 46.74 -43.37 39.76
C GLU A 121 47.13 -44.25 38.57
N ILE A 122 47.03 -43.76 37.34
CA ILE A 122 47.48 -44.47 36.14
C ILE A 122 48.97 -44.79 36.27
N ALA A 123 49.79 -43.84 36.70
CA ALA A 123 51.22 -44.05 36.91
C ALA A 123 51.49 -45.10 38.01
N ARG A 124 50.76 -45.03 39.13
CA ARG A 124 50.85 -45.99 40.24
C ARG A 124 50.52 -47.41 39.80
N ILE A 125 49.41 -47.60 39.09
CA ILE A 125 48.98 -48.93 38.61
C ILE A 125 49.98 -49.49 37.60
N LYS A 126 50.51 -48.66 36.69
CA LYS A 126 51.52 -49.09 35.70
C LYS A 126 52.88 -49.42 36.32
N ALA A 127 53.25 -48.74 37.41
CA ALA A 127 54.52 -48.97 38.12
C ALA A 127 54.46 -50.16 39.10
N ALA A 128 53.28 -50.75 39.32
CA ALA A 128 53.14 -51.92 40.18
C ALA A 128 53.91 -53.12 39.58
N PRO A 129 54.69 -53.87 40.38
CA PRO A 129 55.37 -55.06 39.89
C PRO A 129 54.37 -56.07 39.30
N PRO A 130 54.69 -56.74 38.18
CA PRO A 130 53.86 -57.84 37.70
C PRO A 130 53.71 -58.89 38.81
N PRO A 131 52.54 -59.56 38.92
CA PRO A 131 52.35 -60.60 39.92
C PRO A 131 53.47 -61.64 39.80
N ALA A 132 54.10 -61.96 40.94
CA ALA A 132 55.26 -62.83 40.99
C ALA A 132 54.94 -64.16 40.30
N THR A 133 55.63 -64.44 39.19
CA THR A 133 55.58 -65.72 38.50
C THR A 133 56.28 -66.77 39.36
N GLY A 134 55.53 -67.34 40.31
CA GLY A 134 55.93 -68.43 41.18
C GLY A 134 54.82 -69.47 41.21
N THR A 135 55.21 -70.72 40.98
CA THR A 135 54.40 -71.92 40.73
C THR A 135 53.29 -72.18 41.75
N THR A 136 52.10 -71.64 41.51
CA THR A 136 50.75 -72.18 41.77
C THR A 136 49.80 -71.08 41.32
N ALA A 137 49.02 -71.30 40.26
CA ALA A 137 48.02 -70.34 39.83
C ALA A 137 46.94 -70.23 40.90
N ASP A 138 47.04 -69.22 41.75
CA ASP A 138 45.92 -68.72 42.53
C ASP A 138 45.08 -67.83 41.59
N PRO A 139 43.83 -68.19 41.24
CA PRO A 139 43.00 -67.41 40.32
C PRO A 139 42.54 -66.06 40.89
N ALA A 140 42.93 -65.70 42.11
CA ALA A 140 42.47 -64.52 42.82
C ALA A 140 43.60 -63.49 43.09
N ALA A 141 44.37 -63.11 42.06
CA ALA A 141 45.06 -61.83 42.09
C ALA A 141 44.00 -60.71 42.11
N THR A 142 43.62 -60.29 43.32
CA THR A 142 42.59 -59.27 43.54
C THR A 142 43.04 -57.98 42.84
N PRO A 143 42.21 -57.37 41.96
CA PRO A 143 42.56 -56.12 41.31
C PRO A 143 43.01 -55.10 42.36
N ALA A 144 44.13 -54.44 42.12
CA ALA A 144 44.67 -53.46 43.07
C ALA A 144 43.59 -52.42 43.36
N ALA A 145 43.15 -52.30 44.62
CA ALA A 145 42.12 -51.34 44.98
C ALA A 145 42.53 -49.90 44.56
N PRO A 146 41.57 -49.01 44.22
CA PRO A 146 41.87 -47.62 43.90
C PRO A 146 42.60 -46.94 45.05
N SER A 147 43.56 -46.06 44.76
CA SER A 147 44.25 -45.27 45.79
C SER A 147 43.29 -44.47 46.67
N GLN A 148 43.76 -44.11 47.87
CA GLN A 148 43.00 -43.26 48.79
C GLN A 148 42.65 -41.91 48.15
N GLU A 149 43.52 -41.36 47.31
CA GLU A 149 43.27 -40.09 46.61
C GLU A 149 42.09 -40.20 45.63
N VAL A 150 42.01 -41.30 44.87
CA VAL A 150 40.84 -41.57 44.00
C VAL A 150 39.58 -41.79 44.83
N GLN A 151 39.67 -42.48 45.97
CA GLN A 151 38.52 -42.65 46.87
C GLN A 151 38.04 -41.30 47.42
N GLN A 152 38.95 -40.38 47.73
CA GLN A 152 38.65 -39.02 48.23
C GLN A 152 37.99 -38.11 47.17
N LEU A 153 38.12 -38.40 45.87
CA LEU A 153 37.35 -37.69 44.84
C LEU A 153 35.83 -37.97 44.93
N GLY A 154 35.43 -39.02 45.65
CA GLY A 154 34.03 -39.41 45.78
C GLY A 154 33.48 -40.06 44.51
N ASP A 155 32.17 -40.34 44.52
CA ASP A 155 31.49 -40.82 43.32
C ASP A 155 31.14 -39.62 42.43
N VAL A 156 31.60 -39.66 41.19
CA VAL A 156 31.24 -38.65 40.21
C VAL A 156 29.80 -38.90 39.77
N LYS A 157 29.06 -37.83 39.53
CA LYS A 157 27.74 -37.90 38.90
C LYS A 157 27.81 -37.25 37.52
N VAL A 158 27.11 -37.83 36.57
CA VAL A 158 26.79 -37.17 35.30
C VAL A 158 25.87 -35.99 35.58
N ARG A 159 25.95 -34.96 34.75
CA ARG A 159 25.21 -33.71 34.90
C ARG A 159 24.15 -33.57 33.82
N GLY A 160 23.07 -32.90 34.22
CA GLY A 160 22.05 -32.35 33.36
C GLY A 160 22.58 -31.20 32.52
N LEU A 161 21.86 -30.93 31.44
CA LEU A 161 22.20 -29.89 30.49
C LEU A 161 20.95 -29.07 30.21
N PHE A 162 21.08 -27.75 30.30
CA PHE A 162 20.07 -26.78 29.92
C PHE A 162 20.51 -26.14 28.62
N VAL A 163 19.64 -26.16 27.62
CA VAL A 163 19.85 -25.53 26.33
C VAL A 163 18.77 -24.47 26.14
N ILE A 164 19.16 -23.23 25.92
CA ILE A 164 18.26 -22.10 25.68
C ILE A 164 18.53 -21.57 24.27
N GLU A 165 17.57 -21.75 23.38
CA GLU A 165 17.61 -21.25 22.01
C GLU A 165 16.46 -20.26 21.77
N SER A 166 16.64 -19.31 20.85
CA SER A 166 15.56 -18.42 20.44
C SER A 166 15.54 -18.19 18.93
N ASP A 167 14.35 -17.93 18.43
CA ASP A 167 14.12 -17.40 17.08
C ASP A 167 13.42 -16.04 17.19
N PRO A 168 14.10 -14.93 16.82
CA PRO A 168 15.45 -14.86 16.26
C PRO A 168 16.56 -15.06 17.31
N SER A 169 17.76 -15.45 16.86
CA SER A 169 18.95 -15.71 17.69
C SER A 169 19.59 -14.45 18.30
N ASN A 170 20.57 -14.57 19.20
CA ASN A 170 21.22 -13.47 19.91
C ASN A 170 20.26 -12.64 20.79
N ALA A 171 19.28 -13.30 21.40
CA ALA A 171 18.43 -12.69 22.44
C ALA A 171 19.17 -12.69 23.78
N THR A 172 18.97 -11.65 24.60
CA THR A 172 19.55 -11.56 25.95
C THR A 172 18.77 -12.45 26.91
N ILE A 173 19.47 -13.26 27.69
CA ILE A 173 18.92 -14.15 28.70
C ILE A 173 19.16 -13.51 30.07
N TYR A 174 18.12 -13.42 30.88
CA TYR A 174 18.18 -13.09 32.30
C TYR A 174 17.74 -14.29 33.12
N LEU A 175 18.46 -14.57 34.20
CA LEU A 175 18.18 -15.66 35.12
C LEU A 175 17.78 -15.08 36.47
N ASP A 176 16.59 -15.45 36.93
CA ASP A 176 15.96 -15.03 38.18
C ASP A 176 15.66 -13.53 38.27
N ASP A 177 16.58 -12.77 38.89
CA ASP A 177 16.43 -11.33 39.07
C ASP A 177 17.17 -10.58 37.96
N LYS A 178 16.40 -9.90 37.10
CA LYS A 178 16.90 -9.06 36.02
C LYS A 178 17.89 -7.97 36.50
N ARG A 179 17.83 -7.56 37.77
CA ARG A 179 18.75 -6.57 38.37
C ARG A 179 20.19 -7.07 38.50
N LYS A 180 20.43 -8.39 38.43
CA LYS A 180 21.78 -8.97 38.43
C LYS A 180 22.53 -8.77 37.09
N GLY A 181 21.85 -8.22 36.08
CA GLY A 181 22.40 -8.03 34.74
C GLY A 181 22.11 -9.19 33.81
N ALA A 182 22.59 -9.08 32.57
CA ALA A 182 22.47 -10.12 31.57
C ALA A 182 23.25 -11.38 32.01
N PHE A 183 22.59 -12.53 31.96
CA PHE A 183 23.21 -13.82 32.27
C PHE A 183 24.00 -14.35 31.08
N ALA A 184 23.36 -14.40 29.90
CA ALA A 184 23.94 -14.90 28.67
C ALA A 184 23.17 -14.40 27.44
N THR A 185 23.53 -14.87 26.23
CA THR A 185 22.76 -14.65 25.00
C THR A 185 22.45 -15.97 24.31
N THR A 186 21.31 -16.07 23.63
CA THR A 186 20.95 -17.28 22.86
C THR A 186 21.80 -17.42 21.59
N PRO A 187 22.17 -18.65 21.17
CA PRO A 187 21.97 -19.90 21.89
C PRO A 187 22.94 -20.03 23.09
N TRP A 188 22.45 -20.56 24.21
CA TRP A 188 23.25 -20.83 25.40
C TRP A 188 23.06 -22.28 25.87
N SER A 189 24.12 -22.90 26.37
CA SER A 189 24.06 -24.25 26.97
C SER A 189 24.94 -24.34 28.22
N GLY A 190 24.43 -24.97 29.29
CA GLY A 190 25.17 -25.17 30.54
C GLY A 190 24.39 -25.98 31.57
N THR A 191 24.94 -26.17 32.76
CA THR A 191 24.24 -26.85 33.87
C THR A 191 23.56 -25.82 34.78
N LEU A 192 22.31 -26.08 35.17
CA LEU A 192 21.52 -25.30 36.14
C LEU A 192 20.92 -26.25 37.19
N GLU A 193 20.66 -25.75 38.40
CA GLU A 193 20.09 -26.53 39.51
C GLU A 193 19.01 -25.73 40.24
N GLY A 194 17.87 -26.36 40.51
CA GLY A 194 16.77 -25.74 41.26
C GLY A 194 15.83 -24.91 40.40
N ASP A 195 14.92 -24.20 41.05
CA ASP A 195 13.90 -23.42 40.37
C ASP A 195 14.45 -22.09 39.89
N HIS A 196 14.31 -21.82 38.59
CA HIS A 196 14.76 -20.58 37.97
C HIS A 196 13.66 -19.92 37.15
N LYS A 197 13.65 -18.59 37.18
CA LYS A 197 12.84 -17.78 36.26
C LYS A 197 13.72 -17.31 35.11
N VAL A 198 13.48 -17.83 33.91
CA VAL A 198 14.20 -17.43 32.69
C VAL A 198 13.40 -16.36 31.95
N VAL A 199 14.04 -15.23 31.68
CA VAL A 199 13.47 -14.15 30.86
C VAL A 199 14.37 -13.95 29.64
N ILE A 200 13.79 -14.07 28.44
CA ILE A 200 14.50 -13.93 27.17
C ILE A 200 13.97 -12.68 26.46
N GLU A 201 14.87 -11.74 26.18
CA GLU A 201 14.53 -10.44 25.60
C GLU A 201 15.36 -10.12 24.36
N LYS A 202 14.71 -9.51 23.38
CA LYS A 202 15.38 -8.93 22.23
C LYS A 202 14.63 -7.71 21.76
N ARG A 203 15.37 -6.66 21.41
CA ARG A 203 14.79 -5.39 20.96
C ARG A 203 13.86 -5.61 19.76
N GLY A 204 12.61 -5.16 19.88
CA GLY A 204 11.58 -5.29 18.83
C GLY A 204 10.80 -6.61 18.82
N TYR A 205 11.05 -7.50 19.79
CA TYR A 205 10.40 -8.81 19.90
C TYR A 205 9.71 -8.99 21.24
N THR A 206 8.69 -9.85 21.27
CA THR A 206 7.95 -10.21 22.48
C THR A 206 8.85 -10.88 23.50
N VAL A 207 8.75 -10.46 24.76
CA VAL A 207 9.50 -11.05 25.87
C VAL A 207 8.93 -12.43 26.19
N VAL A 208 9.81 -13.42 26.34
CA VAL A 208 9.44 -14.77 26.78
C VAL A 208 9.88 -14.94 28.23
N GLU A 209 8.92 -15.21 29.11
CA GLU A 209 9.16 -15.50 30.52
C GLU A 209 8.72 -16.94 30.84
N LYS A 210 9.60 -17.73 31.43
CA LYS A 210 9.31 -19.12 31.81
C LYS A 210 9.97 -19.48 33.13
N THR A 211 9.19 -19.99 34.06
CA THR A 211 9.73 -20.67 35.25
C THR A 211 10.07 -22.11 34.88
N ILE A 212 11.30 -22.52 35.15
CA ILE A 212 11.81 -23.87 34.92
C ILE A 212 12.29 -24.46 36.24
N SER A 213 12.03 -25.75 36.46
CA SER A 213 12.63 -26.52 37.55
C SER A 213 13.82 -27.27 36.98
N ALA A 214 15.03 -26.81 37.29
CA ALA A 214 16.24 -27.38 36.73
C ALA A 214 16.61 -28.70 37.43
N ASP A 215 16.39 -29.82 36.72
CA ASP A 215 16.78 -31.16 37.16
C ASP A 215 18.25 -31.41 36.76
N PRO A 216 19.18 -31.61 37.72
CA PRO A 216 20.59 -31.86 37.45
C PRO A 216 20.86 -33.21 36.78
N THR A 217 19.82 -33.97 36.46
CA THR A 217 19.87 -35.25 35.78
C THR A 217 19.11 -35.26 34.47
N LYS A 218 18.71 -34.13 33.87
CA LYS A 218 18.01 -34.15 32.57
C LYS A 218 18.61 -33.20 31.55
N LEU A 219 18.43 -33.52 30.28
CA LEU A 219 18.55 -32.54 29.20
C LEU A 219 17.23 -31.78 29.08
N PHE A 220 17.25 -30.48 29.34
CA PHE A 220 16.10 -29.61 29.16
C PHE A 220 16.38 -28.60 28.05
N VAL A 221 15.46 -28.51 27.10
CA VAL A 221 15.53 -27.57 25.98
C VAL A 221 14.43 -26.53 26.14
N LEU A 222 14.82 -25.26 26.26
CA LEU A 222 13.94 -24.12 26.14
C LEU A 222 14.13 -23.48 24.76
N SER A 223 13.20 -23.75 23.85
CA SER A 223 13.11 -23.05 22.56
C SER A 223 12.10 -21.90 22.66
N ALA A 224 12.59 -20.67 22.54
CA ALA A 224 11.77 -19.46 22.58
C ALA A 224 11.54 -18.90 21.18
N SER A 225 10.34 -19.10 20.62
CA SER A 225 9.90 -18.43 19.40
C SER A 225 9.32 -17.06 19.75
N MET A 226 10.04 -16.00 19.40
CA MET A 226 9.67 -14.62 19.73
C MET A 226 9.06 -13.96 18.51
N SER A 227 7.81 -13.51 18.61
CA SER A 227 7.19 -12.71 17.55
C SER A 227 7.65 -11.26 17.63
N GLN A 228 7.73 -10.57 16.49
CA GLN A 228 7.92 -9.12 16.51
C GLN A 228 6.78 -8.48 17.29
N GLN A 229 7.13 -7.68 18.29
CA GLN A 229 6.12 -7.06 19.13
C GLN A 229 5.53 -5.89 18.35
N SER A 230 4.28 -6.06 17.90
CA SER A 230 3.56 -5.05 17.12
C SER A 230 3.07 -3.94 18.03
N PHE A 231 3.98 -3.07 18.46
CA PHE A 231 3.58 -1.77 18.97
C PHE A 231 3.30 -0.92 17.75
N LEU A 232 2.02 -0.63 17.49
CA LEU A 232 1.63 0.25 16.40
C LEU A 232 2.38 1.58 16.54
N GLY A 233 2.90 2.12 15.45
CA GLY A 233 3.36 3.50 15.40
C GLY A 233 2.16 4.44 15.37
N TRP A 234 2.30 5.62 15.96
CA TRP A 234 1.24 6.62 15.97
C TRP A 234 1.53 7.64 14.87
N VAL A 235 0.60 7.90 13.96
CA VAL A 235 0.74 8.97 12.97
C VAL A 235 -0.21 10.11 13.27
N GLU A 236 0.28 11.35 13.16
CA GLU A 236 -0.51 12.56 13.24
C GLU A 236 -0.44 13.32 11.94
N ILE A 237 -1.52 13.26 11.17
CA ILE A 237 -1.58 13.79 9.81
C ILE A 237 -2.38 15.10 9.83
N SER A 238 -1.74 16.16 9.37
CA SER A 238 -2.32 17.50 9.30
C SER A 238 -2.04 18.16 7.96
N SER A 239 -2.87 19.13 7.58
CA SER A 239 -2.75 19.89 6.34
C SER A 239 -3.13 21.36 6.57
N ASN A 240 -2.56 22.26 5.77
CA ASN A 240 -3.02 23.65 5.68
C ASN A 240 -4.47 23.78 5.17
N VAL A 241 -5.01 22.73 4.52
CA VAL A 241 -6.41 22.65 4.09
C VAL A 241 -7.15 21.61 4.94
N PRO A 242 -8.08 22.00 5.82
CA PRO A 242 -8.81 21.06 6.67
C PRO A 242 -9.83 20.26 5.84
N GLY A 243 -10.00 19.00 6.22
CA GLY A 243 -10.94 18.09 5.56
C GLY A 243 -10.40 17.45 4.27
N ALA A 244 -9.10 17.61 3.96
CA ALA A 244 -8.47 16.93 2.83
C ALA A 244 -8.45 15.41 3.06
N ASP A 245 -8.74 14.63 2.03
CA ASP A 245 -8.77 13.17 2.07
C ASP A 245 -7.36 12.59 2.19
N ILE A 246 -7.21 11.57 3.02
CA ILE A 246 -5.95 10.91 3.35
C ILE A 246 -5.99 9.47 2.84
N TYR A 247 -4.93 9.05 2.16
CA TYR A 247 -4.72 7.68 1.70
C TYR A 247 -3.37 7.18 2.22
N ILE A 248 -3.31 5.91 2.57
CA ILE A 248 -2.13 5.27 3.15
C ILE A 248 -1.84 3.98 2.39
N ASP A 249 -0.61 3.84 1.91
CA ASP A 249 -0.04 2.78 1.06
C ASP A 249 -0.72 2.52 -0.30
N ASP A 250 -2.05 2.45 -0.35
CA ASP A 250 -2.80 2.19 -1.58
C ASP A 250 -3.98 3.18 -1.74
N LYS A 251 -3.88 4.03 -2.76
CA LYS A 251 -4.91 5.02 -3.09
C LYS A 251 -6.20 4.37 -3.64
N SER A 252 -6.12 3.16 -4.18
CA SER A 252 -7.28 2.47 -4.79
C SER A 252 -8.29 1.94 -3.76
N VAL A 253 -7.86 1.76 -2.51
CA VAL A 253 -8.71 1.31 -1.40
C VAL A 253 -9.70 2.39 -0.94
N GLY A 254 -9.47 3.64 -1.34
CA GLY A 254 -10.25 4.80 -0.92
C GLY A 254 -9.62 5.54 0.25
N ALA A 255 -10.23 6.67 0.63
CA ALA A 255 -9.70 7.51 1.68
C ALA A 255 -9.85 6.82 3.05
N VAL A 256 -8.75 6.72 3.79
CA VAL A 256 -8.71 6.18 5.16
C VAL A 256 -9.36 7.15 6.15
N GLY A 257 -9.28 8.44 5.85
CA GLY A 257 -9.89 9.51 6.65
C GLY A 257 -9.64 10.88 6.05
N ARG A 258 -9.86 11.93 6.86
CA ARG A 258 -9.67 13.33 6.47
C ARG A 258 -8.83 14.08 7.50
N THR A 259 -8.11 15.09 7.04
CA THR A 259 -7.27 15.93 7.93
C THR A 259 -8.10 16.82 8.87
N PRO A 260 -7.68 16.99 10.15
CA PRO A 260 -6.59 16.27 10.82
C PRO A 260 -7.01 14.84 11.20
N LEU A 261 -6.08 13.89 11.11
CA LEU A 261 -6.29 12.49 11.47
C LEU A 261 -5.16 12.01 12.37
N SER A 262 -5.51 11.30 13.44
CA SER A 262 -4.57 10.58 14.30
C SER A 262 -4.94 9.10 14.28
N GLN A 263 -3.98 8.23 13.94
CA GLN A 263 -4.26 6.80 13.79
C GLN A 263 -3.04 5.94 14.10
N ASN A 264 -3.31 4.73 14.59
CA ASN A 264 -2.32 3.66 14.74
C ASN A 264 -2.04 2.97 13.40
N ILE A 265 -0.77 2.83 13.05
CA ILE A 265 -0.30 2.12 11.86
C ILE A 265 0.81 1.13 12.22
N LYS A 266 1.00 0.10 11.40
CA LYS A 266 2.13 -0.82 11.60
C LYS A 266 3.46 -0.06 11.44
N PRO A 267 4.51 -0.42 12.19
CA PRO A 267 5.83 0.13 11.93
C PRO A 267 6.36 -0.29 10.55
N GLY A 268 7.13 0.60 9.91
CA GLY A 268 7.75 0.38 8.61
C GLY A 268 7.51 1.52 7.62
N LYS A 269 7.97 1.33 6.39
CA LYS A 269 7.81 2.31 5.31
C LYS A 269 6.37 2.36 4.82
N HIS A 270 5.78 3.54 4.93
CA HIS A 270 4.44 3.85 4.47
C HIS A 270 4.46 5.03 3.51
N THR A 271 3.57 5.01 2.52
CA THR A 271 3.37 6.17 1.64
C THR A 271 2.05 6.84 1.97
N PHE A 272 2.09 8.14 2.18
CA PHE A 272 0.92 8.96 2.50
C PHE A 272 0.59 9.86 1.32
N TRP A 273 -0.67 9.83 0.89
CA TRP A 273 -1.23 10.79 -0.06
C TRP A 273 -2.29 11.63 0.60
N ILE A 274 -2.23 12.94 0.40
CA ILE A 274 -3.21 13.89 0.94
C ILE A 274 -3.71 14.73 -0.23
N SER A 275 -5.02 14.67 -0.47
CA SER A 275 -5.63 15.23 -1.67
C SER A 275 -6.97 15.90 -1.34
N THR A 276 -7.29 16.98 -2.04
CA THR A 276 -8.59 17.64 -1.97
C THR A 276 -8.84 18.45 -3.23
N ASP A 277 -10.11 18.72 -3.55
CA ASP A 277 -10.50 19.38 -4.79
C ASP A 277 -9.85 20.77 -4.93
N GLY A 278 -9.26 21.04 -6.10
CA GLY A 278 -8.61 22.32 -6.41
C GLY A 278 -7.16 22.44 -5.95
N TYR A 279 -6.61 21.40 -5.32
CA TYR A 279 -5.21 21.35 -4.87
C TYR A 279 -4.43 20.22 -5.51
N ASP A 280 -3.13 20.45 -5.69
CA ASP A 280 -2.19 19.43 -6.10
C ASP A 280 -2.06 18.38 -5.00
N GLU A 281 -1.96 17.12 -5.41
CA GLU A 281 -1.77 16.00 -4.50
C GLU A 281 -0.41 16.12 -3.78
N TYR A 282 -0.44 15.93 -2.47
CA TYR A 282 0.77 15.79 -1.66
C TYR A 282 1.10 14.32 -1.46
N LYS A 283 2.34 13.93 -1.74
CA LYS A 283 2.85 12.56 -1.55
C LYS A 283 4.12 12.57 -0.69
N GLN A 284 4.17 11.73 0.34
CA GLN A 284 5.35 11.57 1.19
C GLN A 284 5.52 10.09 1.59
N GLU A 285 6.73 9.55 1.41
CA GLU A 285 7.13 8.27 2.00
C GLU A 285 7.73 8.54 3.39
N VAL A 286 7.28 7.80 4.40
CA VAL A 286 7.70 7.95 5.79
C VAL A 286 7.93 6.58 6.40
N ASP A 287 9.05 6.40 7.08
CA ASP A 287 9.32 5.20 7.89
C ASP A 287 8.74 5.42 9.29
N VAL A 288 7.63 4.73 9.59
CA VAL A 288 6.94 4.85 10.87
C VAL A 288 7.61 3.96 11.91
N ILE A 289 8.03 4.57 13.01
CA ILE A 289 8.73 3.90 14.10
C ILE A 289 7.74 3.46 15.19
N ALA A 290 7.93 2.25 15.73
CA ALA A 290 7.12 1.72 16.80
C ALA A 290 7.22 2.56 18.08
N ASN A 291 6.09 2.79 18.76
CA ASN A 291 5.99 3.61 19.99
C ASN A 291 6.41 5.09 19.83
N GLU A 292 6.48 5.60 18.60
CA GLU A 292 6.77 7.00 18.32
C GLU A 292 5.58 7.67 17.61
N VAL A 293 5.36 8.95 17.91
CA VAL A 293 4.43 9.80 17.16
C VAL A 293 5.17 10.39 15.97
N THR A 294 4.75 10.01 14.77
CA THR A 294 5.31 10.52 13.52
C THR A 294 4.39 11.60 12.95
N PRO A 295 4.77 12.89 13.05
CA PRO A 295 3.95 13.98 12.52
C PRO A 295 4.14 14.12 11.01
N ILE A 296 3.03 14.15 10.28
CA ILE A 296 2.99 14.38 8.84
C ILE A 296 2.25 15.70 8.61
N LYS A 297 2.98 16.70 8.09
CA LYS A 297 2.46 18.04 7.84
C LYS A 297 2.46 18.33 6.34
N ALA A 298 1.31 18.16 5.72
CA ALA A 298 1.13 18.48 4.31
C ALA A 298 0.91 19.98 4.11
N THR A 299 1.57 20.53 3.09
CA THR A 299 1.29 21.87 2.57
C THR A 299 0.81 21.71 1.13
N LEU A 300 -0.51 21.68 0.96
CA LEU A 300 -1.15 21.57 -0.35
C LEU A 300 -0.99 22.90 -1.10
N LYS A 301 -0.52 22.80 -2.34
CA LYS A 301 -0.40 23.92 -3.28
C LYS A 301 -1.59 23.87 -4.24
N GLY A 302 -2.23 25.00 -4.45
CA GLY A 302 -3.46 25.07 -5.26
C GLY A 302 -4.35 26.21 -4.82
N SER A 303 -5.59 26.18 -5.27
CA SER A 303 -6.56 27.21 -4.92
C SER A 303 -7.92 26.59 -4.67
N PRO A 304 -8.67 27.07 -3.66
CA PRO A 304 -10.01 26.57 -3.39
C PRO A 304 -10.89 26.62 -4.64
N VAL A 305 -11.74 25.61 -4.81
CA VAL A 305 -12.75 25.56 -5.87
C VAL A 305 -14.16 25.61 -5.29
N GLY A 306 -15.09 26.11 -6.10
CA GLY A 306 -16.54 26.00 -5.88
C GLY A 306 -17.19 25.17 -6.98
N LYS A 307 -18.42 24.70 -6.76
CA LYS A 307 -19.20 24.00 -7.79
C LYS A 307 -20.03 25.00 -8.58
N LEU A 308 -19.98 24.94 -9.90
CA LEU A 308 -20.86 25.66 -10.80
C LEU A 308 -21.91 24.71 -11.35
N ASN A 309 -23.18 24.99 -11.09
CA ASN A 309 -24.31 24.22 -11.58
C ASN A 309 -25.16 25.06 -12.53
N VAL A 310 -24.99 24.87 -13.83
CA VAL A 310 -25.72 25.59 -14.87
C VAL A 310 -26.89 24.73 -15.35
N THR A 311 -28.11 25.22 -15.12
CA THR A 311 -29.37 24.53 -15.43
C THR A 311 -30.35 25.49 -16.09
N GLY A 312 -31.46 24.99 -16.60
CA GLY A 312 -32.57 25.84 -17.03
C GLY A 312 -33.26 25.38 -18.30
N LEU A 313 -34.16 26.23 -18.81
CA LEU A 313 -35.00 25.92 -19.97
C LEU A 313 -34.28 26.32 -21.27
N GLY A 314 -34.24 25.39 -22.21
CA GLY A 314 -33.63 25.61 -23.52
C GLY A 314 -32.10 25.40 -23.53
N ILE A 315 -31.52 24.83 -22.48
CA ILE A 315 -30.06 24.63 -22.33
C ILE A 315 -29.56 23.26 -22.80
N GLU A 316 -30.45 22.36 -23.20
CA GLU A 316 -30.16 20.94 -23.45
C GLU A 316 -29.10 20.73 -24.54
N ASP A 317 -29.08 21.62 -25.54
CA ASP A 317 -28.09 21.63 -26.63
C ASP A 317 -27.19 22.88 -26.60
N ALA A 318 -27.11 23.56 -25.45
CA ALA A 318 -26.30 24.76 -25.32
C ALA A 318 -24.85 24.42 -24.93
N THR A 319 -23.90 25.05 -25.62
CA THR A 319 -22.49 25.03 -25.23
C THR A 319 -22.27 26.04 -24.11
N ILE A 320 -21.70 25.56 -23.01
CA ILE A 320 -21.44 26.33 -21.79
C ILE A 320 -19.92 26.56 -21.70
N SER A 321 -19.53 27.82 -21.79
CA SER A 321 -18.13 28.25 -21.72
C SER A 321 -17.91 29.14 -20.51
N VAL A 322 -16.73 29.03 -19.91
CA VAL A 322 -16.29 29.85 -18.78
C VAL A 322 -14.96 30.49 -19.16
N ASP A 323 -14.88 31.82 -19.07
CA ASP A 323 -13.70 32.62 -19.47
C ASP A 323 -13.22 32.31 -20.89
N GLY A 324 -14.17 32.05 -21.79
CA GLY A 324 -13.89 31.73 -23.20
C GLY A 324 -13.47 30.28 -23.46
N LYS A 325 -13.31 29.44 -22.43
CA LYS A 325 -13.03 27.99 -22.59
C LYS A 325 -14.31 27.18 -22.45
N VAL A 326 -14.51 26.23 -23.34
CA VAL A 326 -15.66 25.31 -23.28
C VAL A 326 -15.53 24.43 -22.03
N LEU A 327 -16.50 24.54 -21.12
CA LEU A 327 -16.58 23.74 -19.91
C LEU A 327 -17.45 22.49 -20.13
N CYS A 328 -18.55 22.66 -20.85
CA CYS A 328 -19.45 21.59 -21.26
C CYS A 328 -19.98 21.86 -22.67
N GLU A 329 -19.95 20.86 -23.55
CA GLU A 329 -20.45 20.98 -24.92
C GLU A 329 -21.98 21.01 -25.00
N ARG A 330 -22.65 20.43 -24.00
CA ARG A 330 -24.11 20.41 -23.83
C ARG A 330 -24.48 20.68 -22.37
N GLY A 331 -25.63 21.30 -22.14
CA GLY A 331 -26.20 21.51 -20.81
C GLY A 331 -27.21 20.43 -20.42
N PRO A 332 -27.60 20.32 -19.13
CA PRO A 332 -27.05 21.02 -17.95
C PRO A 332 -25.60 20.66 -17.65
N CYS A 333 -24.89 21.50 -16.90
CA CYS A 333 -23.46 21.32 -16.60
C CYS A 333 -23.19 21.53 -15.11
N LEU A 334 -22.61 20.51 -14.46
CA LEU A 334 -22.11 20.58 -13.08
C LEU A 334 -20.61 20.31 -13.08
N LYS A 335 -19.80 21.32 -12.77
CA LYS A 335 -18.33 21.23 -12.73
C LYS A 335 -17.73 22.09 -11.63
N SER A 336 -16.55 21.72 -11.16
CA SER A 336 -15.78 22.53 -10.22
C SER A 336 -15.02 23.62 -10.97
N LEU A 337 -15.00 24.82 -10.39
CA LEU A 337 -14.30 25.98 -10.94
C LEU A 337 -13.50 26.65 -9.81
N GLN A 338 -12.37 27.27 -10.16
CA GLN A 338 -11.56 28.00 -9.20
C GLN A 338 -12.39 29.11 -8.52
N GLN A 339 -12.04 29.43 -7.28
CA GLN A 339 -12.63 30.57 -6.59
C GLN A 339 -12.20 31.86 -7.30
N GLY A 340 -13.15 32.75 -7.59
CA GLY A 340 -12.88 34.02 -8.25
C GLY A 340 -14.02 34.52 -9.12
N GLU A 341 -13.78 35.62 -9.83
CA GLU A 341 -14.69 36.11 -10.85
C GLU A 341 -14.51 35.33 -12.15
N HIS A 342 -15.63 34.86 -12.71
CA HIS A 342 -15.65 34.11 -13.95
C HIS A 342 -16.77 34.60 -14.86
N THR A 343 -16.52 34.65 -16.16
CA THR A 343 -17.54 35.00 -17.17
C THR A 343 -18.13 33.74 -17.76
N ILE A 344 -19.41 33.46 -17.46
CA ILE A 344 -20.14 32.35 -18.08
C ILE A 344 -20.77 32.84 -19.36
N THR A 345 -20.61 32.07 -20.43
CA THR A 345 -21.30 32.26 -21.70
C THR A 345 -22.01 30.97 -22.10
N VAL A 346 -23.31 31.08 -22.36
CA VAL A 346 -24.16 29.95 -22.77
C VAL A 346 -24.74 30.27 -24.14
N THR A 347 -24.39 29.43 -25.12
CA THR A 347 -24.74 29.64 -26.53
C THR A 347 -25.44 28.42 -27.07
N ARG A 348 -26.55 28.62 -27.78
CA ARG A 348 -27.27 27.59 -28.52
C ARG A 348 -27.68 28.16 -29.89
N PRO A 349 -27.59 27.39 -30.99
CA PRO A 349 -28.10 27.81 -32.30
C PRO A 349 -29.55 28.27 -32.20
N ASP A 350 -29.91 29.35 -32.90
CA ASP A 350 -31.26 29.94 -32.92
C ASP A 350 -31.76 30.53 -31.60
N PHE A 351 -30.91 30.68 -30.59
CA PHE A 351 -31.23 31.38 -29.32
C PHE A 351 -30.28 32.55 -29.09
N LYS A 352 -30.75 33.55 -28.33
CA LYS A 352 -29.93 34.68 -27.89
C LYS A 352 -28.91 34.19 -26.86
N THR A 353 -27.63 34.42 -27.11
CA THR A 353 -26.55 34.08 -26.18
C THR A 353 -26.75 34.75 -24.82
N TYR A 354 -26.58 33.98 -23.75
CA TYR A 354 -26.51 34.50 -22.39
C TYR A 354 -25.05 34.65 -21.97
N SER A 355 -24.65 35.83 -21.49
CA SER A 355 -23.31 36.05 -20.94
C SER A 355 -23.37 36.90 -19.67
N ARG A 356 -22.74 36.43 -18.59
CA ARG A 356 -22.73 37.15 -17.30
C ARG A 356 -21.49 36.80 -16.48
N ARG A 357 -20.99 37.79 -15.73
CA ARG A 357 -19.97 37.57 -14.69
C ARG A 357 -20.61 36.99 -13.44
N ILE A 358 -19.97 35.97 -12.89
CA ILE A 358 -20.32 35.35 -11.62
C ILE A 358 -19.10 35.34 -10.69
N VAL A 359 -19.35 35.25 -9.39
CA VAL A 359 -18.30 35.06 -8.40
C VAL A 359 -18.45 33.66 -7.83
N VAL A 360 -17.50 32.77 -8.10
CA VAL A 360 -17.47 31.43 -7.51
C VAL A 360 -16.74 31.51 -6.18
N GLN A 361 -17.40 31.07 -5.11
CA GLN A 361 -16.83 30.99 -3.78
C GLN A 361 -16.40 29.55 -3.45
N ALA A 362 -15.31 29.41 -2.70
CA ALA A 362 -14.83 28.11 -2.22
C ALA A 362 -15.93 27.34 -1.47
N LYS A 363 -16.02 26.02 -1.67
CA LYS A 363 -16.96 25.13 -0.95
C LYS A 363 -18.45 25.53 -1.05
N THR A 364 -18.81 26.34 -2.04
CA THR A 364 -20.22 26.70 -2.35
C THR A 364 -20.64 26.11 -3.69
N GLU A 365 -21.94 25.97 -3.89
CA GLU A 365 -22.53 25.70 -5.20
C GLU A 365 -23.16 26.99 -5.72
N THR A 366 -22.60 27.52 -6.80
CA THR A 366 -23.21 28.61 -7.57
C THR A 366 -24.15 28.01 -8.60
N GLN A 367 -25.46 28.11 -8.35
CA GLN A 367 -26.50 27.68 -9.26
C GLN A 367 -26.85 28.82 -10.21
N VAL A 368 -26.71 28.59 -11.51
CA VAL A 368 -27.11 29.53 -12.55
C VAL A 368 -28.26 28.91 -13.32
N ARG A 369 -29.49 29.39 -13.06
CA ARG A 369 -30.70 28.94 -13.75
C ARG A 369 -30.99 29.88 -14.91
N ILE A 370 -30.79 29.40 -16.14
CA ILE A 370 -30.88 30.18 -17.37
C ILE A 370 -32.21 29.90 -18.08
N THR A 371 -32.81 30.91 -18.69
CA THR A 371 -33.90 30.74 -19.65
C THR A 371 -33.47 31.38 -20.96
N LEU A 372 -33.12 30.54 -21.95
CA LEU A 372 -32.72 31.04 -23.25
C LEU A 372 -33.95 31.50 -24.04
N SER A 373 -33.87 32.70 -24.60
CA SER A 373 -34.91 33.23 -25.49
C SER A 373 -34.55 32.94 -26.94
N PRO A 374 -35.49 32.43 -27.76
CA PRO A 374 -35.25 32.23 -29.19
C PRO A 374 -34.84 33.53 -29.88
N THR A 375 -33.95 33.42 -30.86
CA THR A 375 -33.64 34.52 -31.77
C THR A 375 -34.85 34.73 -32.68
N PRO A 376 -35.38 35.96 -32.79
CA PRO A 376 -36.57 36.21 -33.59
C PRO A 376 -36.30 35.86 -35.07
N SER A 377 -37.25 35.16 -35.69
CA SER A 377 -37.21 34.89 -37.12
C SER A 377 -37.30 36.20 -37.92
N ARG A 378 -36.62 36.25 -39.06
CA ARG A 378 -36.70 37.39 -40.00
C ARG A 378 -37.78 37.21 -41.07
N SER A 379 -38.73 36.30 -40.86
CA SER A 379 -39.79 35.98 -41.82
C SER A 379 -40.62 37.21 -42.21
N ASP A 380 -40.93 38.09 -41.25
CA ASP A 380 -41.69 39.32 -41.49
C ASP A 380 -40.94 40.27 -42.44
N ALA A 381 -39.62 40.37 -42.29
CA ALA A 381 -38.78 41.17 -43.19
C ALA A 381 -38.73 40.55 -44.59
N VAL A 382 -38.57 39.22 -44.69
CA VAL A 382 -38.54 38.51 -45.98
C VAL A 382 -39.85 38.68 -46.75
N VAL A 383 -41.00 38.50 -46.10
CA VAL A 383 -42.31 38.70 -46.73
C VAL A 383 -42.47 40.15 -47.20
N ALA A 384 -42.07 41.12 -46.39
CA ALA A 384 -42.12 42.53 -46.76
C ALA A 384 -41.20 42.85 -47.97
N TYR A 385 -39.98 42.27 -48.03
CA TYR A 385 -39.12 42.43 -49.21
C TYR A 385 -39.73 41.82 -50.47
N ILE A 386 -40.35 40.63 -50.37
CA ILE A 386 -41.04 39.98 -51.51
C ILE A 386 -42.19 40.85 -52.01
N LEU A 387 -43.02 41.38 -51.11
CA LEU A 387 -44.13 42.26 -51.47
C LEU A 387 -43.61 43.57 -52.11
N ALA A 388 -42.58 44.18 -51.53
CA ALA A 388 -41.97 45.39 -52.09
C ALA A 388 -41.44 45.14 -53.52
N ALA A 389 -40.77 44.01 -53.74
CA ALA A 389 -40.31 43.61 -55.08
C ALA A 389 -41.48 43.34 -56.04
N GLY A 390 -42.55 42.69 -55.57
CA GLY A 390 -43.75 42.42 -56.36
C GLY A 390 -44.46 43.71 -56.80
N PHE A 391 -44.68 44.65 -55.89
CA PHE A 391 -45.27 45.96 -56.22
C PHE A 391 -44.34 46.80 -57.09
N GLY A 392 -43.02 46.79 -56.83
CA GLY A 392 -42.05 47.49 -57.65
C GLY A 392 -42.02 46.97 -59.09
N GLY A 393 -41.95 45.64 -59.26
CA GLY A 393 -41.99 44.99 -60.57
C GLY A 393 -43.33 45.19 -61.29
N GLY A 394 -44.45 45.09 -60.56
CA GLY A 394 -45.78 45.42 -61.08
C GLY A 394 -45.87 46.88 -61.54
N GLY A 395 -45.35 47.82 -60.75
CA GLY A 395 -45.28 49.24 -61.10
C GLY A 395 -44.48 49.47 -62.38
N VAL A 396 -43.31 48.83 -62.53
CA VAL A 396 -42.52 48.88 -63.77
C VAL A 396 -43.32 48.35 -64.96
N PHE A 397 -43.97 47.19 -64.82
CA PHE A 397 -44.78 46.60 -65.89
C PHE A 397 -45.95 47.51 -66.31
N LEU A 398 -46.71 48.03 -65.33
CA LEU A 398 -47.84 48.93 -65.59
C LEU A 398 -47.36 50.24 -66.21
N GLY A 399 -46.23 50.77 -65.77
CA GLY A 399 -45.60 51.96 -66.36
C GLY A 399 -45.16 51.74 -67.81
N LEU A 400 -44.57 50.58 -68.12
CA LEU A 400 -44.24 50.20 -69.49
C LEU A 400 -45.49 50.06 -70.37
N LYS A 401 -46.59 49.50 -69.85
CA LYS A 401 -47.89 49.46 -70.55
C LYS A 401 -48.48 50.84 -70.79
N ALA A 402 -48.39 51.74 -69.82
CA ALA A 402 -48.81 53.13 -69.99
C ALA A 402 -48.00 53.82 -71.09
N ASN A 403 -46.68 53.62 -71.10
CA ASN A 403 -45.80 54.14 -72.14
C ASN A 403 -46.09 53.54 -73.52
N SER A 404 -46.39 52.23 -73.62
CA SER A 404 -46.73 51.63 -74.92
C SER A 404 -47.97 52.26 -75.54
N TYR A 405 -49.03 52.53 -74.75
CA TYR A 405 -50.21 53.23 -75.27
C TYR A 405 -49.88 54.65 -75.74
N ARG A 406 -49.03 55.37 -75.01
CA ARG A 406 -48.56 56.70 -75.40
C ARG A 406 -47.74 56.66 -76.69
N ASP A 407 -46.86 55.68 -76.82
CA ASP A 407 -45.97 55.53 -77.97
C ASP A 407 -46.74 55.07 -79.22
N ASP A 408 -47.73 54.18 -79.08
CA ASP A 408 -48.64 53.78 -80.16
C ASP A 408 -49.43 54.97 -80.71
N LEU A 409 -50.04 55.78 -79.82
CA LEU A 409 -50.77 57.00 -80.20
C LEU A 409 -49.86 58.01 -80.91
N LYS A 410 -48.63 58.23 -80.39
CA LYS A 410 -47.65 59.10 -81.05
C LYS A 410 -47.24 58.57 -82.42
N LYS A 411 -47.10 57.26 -82.57
CA LYS A 411 -46.71 56.62 -83.83
C LYS A 411 -47.80 56.77 -84.88
N GLU A 412 -49.08 56.63 -84.52
CA GLU A 412 -50.21 56.87 -85.43
C GLU A 412 -50.28 58.33 -85.90
N ILE A 413 -50.11 59.28 -84.97
CA ILE A 413 -50.05 60.72 -85.28
C ILE A 413 -48.87 60.99 -86.23
N ALA A 414 -47.70 60.44 -85.95
CA ALA A 414 -46.51 60.58 -86.80
C ALA A 414 -46.68 59.93 -88.18
N ALA A 415 -47.51 58.89 -88.30
CA ALA A 415 -47.85 58.23 -89.56
C ALA A 415 -48.90 58.99 -90.40
N GLY A 416 -49.34 60.18 -89.97
CA GLY A 416 -50.25 61.05 -90.72
C GLY A 416 -51.74 60.72 -90.60
N HIS A 417 -52.11 59.84 -89.67
CA HIS A 417 -53.52 59.60 -89.35
C HIS A 417 -54.11 60.81 -88.62
N PRO A 418 -55.42 61.10 -88.81
CA PRO A 418 -56.08 62.15 -88.04
C PRO A 418 -55.99 61.84 -86.53
N PRO A 419 -55.99 62.87 -85.66
CA PRO A 419 -55.91 62.66 -84.22
C PRO A 419 -57.01 61.69 -83.74
N PRO A 420 -56.67 60.73 -82.87
CA PRO A 420 -57.66 59.81 -82.32
C PRO A 420 -58.75 60.56 -81.56
N ASP A 421 -59.97 60.02 -81.58
CA ASP A 421 -61.12 60.61 -80.88
C ASP A 421 -60.78 60.84 -79.40
N SER A 422 -61.30 61.94 -78.85
CA SER A 422 -61.35 62.22 -77.42
C SER A 422 -61.82 61.03 -76.55
N ASN A 423 -62.66 60.13 -77.09
CA ASN A 423 -63.17 58.95 -76.42
C ASN A 423 -62.36 57.66 -76.70
N ASP A 424 -61.18 57.74 -77.32
CA ASP A 424 -60.35 56.55 -77.55
C ASP A 424 -59.95 55.90 -76.21
N PRO A 425 -60.25 54.59 -76.02
CA PRO A 425 -60.01 53.89 -74.76
C PRO A 425 -58.52 53.86 -74.38
N ARG A 426 -57.59 54.05 -75.32
CA ARG A 426 -56.14 54.07 -75.04
C ARG A 426 -55.74 55.26 -74.16
N PHE A 427 -56.41 56.41 -74.27
CA PHE A 427 -56.15 57.54 -73.36
C PHE A 427 -56.55 57.23 -71.93
N THR A 428 -57.75 56.67 -71.76
CA THR A 428 -58.27 56.29 -70.44
C THR A 428 -57.45 55.15 -69.84
N ASN A 429 -57.17 54.10 -70.62
CA ASN A 429 -56.34 52.97 -70.19
C ASN A 429 -54.92 53.40 -69.86
N GLY A 430 -54.27 54.22 -70.69
CA GLY A 430 -52.93 54.74 -70.44
C GLY A 430 -52.84 55.56 -69.15
N LYS A 431 -53.84 56.41 -68.87
CA LYS A 431 -53.94 57.14 -67.59
C LYS A 431 -54.16 56.21 -66.40
N ILE A 432 -55.06 55.22 -66.52
CA ILE A 432 -55.29 54.23 -65.47
C ILE A 432 -54.00 53.46 -65.17
N PHE A 433 -53.28 53.00 -66.19
CA PHE A 433 -52.02 52.28 -66.02
C PHE A 433 -50.92 53.15 -65.41
N ALA A 434 -50.81 54.43 -65.78
CA ALA A 434 -49.86 55.37 -65.18
C ALA A 434 -50.16 55.62 -63.69
N ILE A 435 -51.43 55.89 -63.35
CA ILE A 435 -51.87 56.08 -61.96
C ILE A 435 -51.65 54.80 -61.15
N ALA A 436 -51.96 53.64 -61.73
CA ALA A 436 -51.72 52.35 -61.08
C ALA A 436 -50.22 52.07 -60.87
N ALA A 437 -49.36 52.48 -61.80
CA ALA A 437 -47.91 52.38 -61.65
C ALA A 437 -47.39 53.26 -60.50
N ASP A 438 -47.81 54.53 -60.43
CA ASP A 438 -47.43 55.44 -59.35
C ASP A 438 -47.90 54.91 -57.99
N ALA A 439 -49.15 54.43 -57.91
CA ALA A 439 -49.68 53.81 -56.70
C ALA A 439 -48.87 52.57 -56.31
N ALA A 440 -48.51 51.70 -57.27
CA ALA A 440 -47.70 50.53 -57.01
C ALA A 440 -46.29 50.89 -56.50
N PHE A 441 -45.64 51.93 -57.04
CA PHE A 441 -44.34 52.39 -56.55
C PHE A 441 -44.41 52.98 -55.14
N VAL A 442 -45.47 53.73 -54.81
CA VAL A 442 -45.69 54.24 -53.44
C VAL A 442 -45.83 53.08 -52.45
N VAL A 443 -46.67 52.09 -52.78
CA VAL A 443 -46.83 50.88 -51.95
C VAL A 443 -45.52 50.11 -51.82
N ALA A 444 -44.76 49.97 -52.91
CA ALA A 444 -43.45 49.32 -52.90
C ALA A 444 -42.46 50.04 -51.97
N GLY A 445 -42.39 51.38 -52.03
CA GLY A 445 -41.51 52.19 -51.19
C GLY A 445 -41.84 52.07 -49.69
N ILE A 446 -43.13 52.17 -49.31
CA ILE A 446 -43.57 52.01 -47.92
C ILE A 446 -43.27 50.60 -47.41
N THR A 447 -43.52 49.58 -48.25
CA THR A 447 -43.28 48.18 -47.88
C THR A 447 -41.78 47.90 -47.73
N ALA A 448 -40.93 48.48 -48.59
CA ALA A 448 -39.47 48.38 -48.49
C ALA A 448 -38.93 49.02 -47.20
N LEU A 449 -39.41 50.21 -46.83
CA LEU A 449 -39.04 50.85 -45.56
C LEU A 449 -39.46 50.01 -44.35
N THR A 450 -40.65 49.40 -44.41
CA THR A 450 -41.15 48.49 -43.38
C THR A 450 -40.28 47.22 -43.29
N ALA A 451 -39.81 46.69 -44.42
CA ALA A 451 -38.91 45.55 -44.48
C ALA A 451 -37.56 45.84 -43.81
N VAL A 452 -36.98 47.04 -44.05
CA VAL A 452 -35.76 47.50 -43.38
C VAL A 452 -35.98 47.60 -41.88
N TYR A 453 -37.09 48.20 -41.44
CA TYR A 453 -37.43 48.26 -40.01
C TYR A 453 -37.51 46.86 -39.37
N TYR A 454 -38.20 45.91 -40.00
CA TYR A 454 -38.27 44.53 -39.50
C TYR A 454 -36.93 43.78 -39.53
N THR A 455 -35.98 44.21 -40.37
CA THR A 455 -34.64 43.60 -40.43
C THR A 455 -33.80 43.94 -39.19
N PHE A 456 -33.92 45.16 -38.68
CA PHE A 456 -33.12 45.65 -37.55
C PHE A 456 -33.86 45.66 -36.22
N ARG A 457 -35.18 45.48 -36.22
CA ARG A 457 -35.97 45.43 -34.99
C ARG A 457 -35.67 44.14 -34.22
N GLU A 458 -34.98 44.28 -33.10
CA GLU A 458 -34.87 43.20 -32.12
C GLU A 458 -36.24 42.95 -31.47
N LYS A 459 -36.80 41.76 -31.69
CA LYS A 459 -38.01 41.29 -31.02
C LYS A 459 -37.67 40.33 -29.87
N GLY A 460 -38.56 40.27 -28.87
CA GLY A 460 -38.51 39.31 -27.77
C GLY A 460 -37.60 39.71 -26.61
N ALA A 461 -37.86 39.13 -25.44
CA ALA A 461 -37.06 39.31 -24.24
C ALA A 461 -35.59 38.88 -24.46
N PRO A 462 -34.62 39.42 -23.69
CA PRO A 462 -33.28 38.86 -23.62
C PRO A 462 -33.31 37.49 -22.92
N SER A 463 -32.32 36.65 -23.20
CA SER A 463 -32.07 35.46 -22.36
C SER A 463 -31.75 35.92 -20.94
N THR A 464 -32.43 35.36 -19.95
CA THR A 464 -32.27 35.73 -18.54
C THR A 464 -31.62 34.60 -17.76
N GLY A 465 -30.99 34.93 -16.64
CA GLY A 465 -30.40 33.94 -15.76
C GLY A 465 -30.42 34.43 -14.32
N LEU A 466 -30.96 33.60 -13.44
CA LEU A 466 -30.97 33.80 -12.01
C LEU A 466 -29.76 33.07 -11.41
N ILE A 467 -28.95 33.82 -10.67
CA ILE A 467 -27.77 33.29 -9.99
C ILE A 467 -28.12 33.19 -8.52
N ASP A 468 -27.98 32.00 -7.98
CA ASP A 468 -28.19 31.68 -6.58
C ASP A 468 -26.92 31.01 -6.05
N VAL A 469 -26.38 31.52 -4.94
CA VAL A 469 -25.16 30.96 -4.32
C VAL A 469 -25.60 30.26 -3.05
N ARG A 470 -25.39 28.95 -3.01
CA ARG A 470 -25.79 28.13 -1.87
C ARG A 470 -24.56 27.57 -1.19
N ALA A 471 -24.49 27.73 0.12
CA ALA A 471 -23.48 27.04 0.92
C ALA A 471 -23.77 25.53 0.88
N LEU A 472 -22.75 24.72 0.61
CA LEU A 472 -22.85 23.28 0.84
C LEU A 472 -22.77 23.06 2.36
N ALA A 473 -23.92 22.77 2.97
CA ALA A 473 -23.99 22.43 4.38
C ALA A 473 -24.05 20.90 4.53
N LEU A 474 -23.28 20.39 5.49
CA LEU A 474 -23.47 19.01 5.96
C LEU A 474 -24.79 18.98 6.73
N ARG A 475 -25.74 18.16 6.27
CA ARG A 475 -27.01 17.92 6.97
C ARG A 475 -27.01 16.50 7.53
N PRO A 476 -27.37 16.31 8.81
CA PRO A 476 -27.61 14.96 9.32
C PRO A 476 -28.83 14.35 8.60
N GLU A 477 -28.64 13.19 7.98
CA GLU A 477 -29.71 12.37 7.40
C GLU A 477 -29.96 11.17 8.31
N ILE A 478 -31.23 10.93 8.62
CA ILE A 478 -31.68 9.79 9.42
C ILE A 478 -32.76 9.07 8.61
N GLY A 479 -32.50 7.81 8.27
CA GLY A 479 -33.45 6.89 7.65
C GLY A 479 -33.71 5.65 8.52
N PRO A 480 -34.63 4.75 8.12
CA PRO A 480 -35.10 3.61 8.91
C PRO A 480 -34.03 2.55 9.26
N GLY A 481 -32.77 2.77 8.87
CA GLY A 481 -31.63 1.91 9.16
C GLY A 481 -30.28 2.60 8.97
N TYR A 482 -30.23 3.93 8.87
CA TYR A 482 -28.97 4.68 8.78
C TYR A 482 -29.08 6.06 9.43
N ALA A 483 -27.99 6.49 10.06
CA ALA A 483 -27.76 7.87 10.46
C ALA A 483 -26.41 8.28 9.86
N GLY A 484 -26.40 9.32 9.05
CA GLY A 484 -25.21 9.77 8.31
C GLY A 484 -25.20 11.27 8.07
N LEU A 485 -24.14 11.77 7.44
CA LEU A 485 -24.05 13.14 6.97
C LEU A 485 -24.26 13.17 5.45
N GLY A 486 -25.38 13.74 5.02
CA GLY A 486 -25.63 14.06 3.62
C GLY A 486 -25.04 15.42 3.25
N MET A 487 -24.45 15.55 2.07
CA MET A 487 -24.18 16.88 1.49
C MET A 487 -25.47 17.39 0.87
N GLY A 488 -26.12 18.32 1.56
CA GLY A 488 -27.37 18.90 1.14
C GLY A 488 -27.22 20.40 0.89
N VAL A 489 -27.91 20.88 -0.12
CA VAL A 489 -28.07 22.30 -0.36
C VAL A 489 -28.95 22.87 0.75
N SER A 490 -28.48 23.88 1.52
CA SER A 490 -29.35 24.51 2.52
C SER A 490 -30.35 25.44 1.83
N TRP A 491 -31.63 25.08 1.90
CA TRP A 491 -32.76 25.92 1.47
C TRP A 491 -33.04 27.05 2.43
#